data_AF-A0A1P8XLK8-F1
#
_entry.id   AF-A0A1P8XLK8-F1
#
_cell.length_a   1.000
_cell.length_b   1.000
_cell.length_c   1.000
_cell.angle_alpha   90.00
_cell.angle_beta   90.00
_cell.angle_gamma   90.00
#
_symmetry.space_group_name_H-M   'P 1'
#
loop_
_entity.id
_entity.type
_entity.pdbx_description
1 polymer ?
#
loop_
_entity_poly.entity_id
_entity_poly.type
_entity_poly.pdbx_seq_one_letter_code
_entity_poly.pdbx_strand_id
1 'polypeptide(L)'
;MALTLVAAVAAAPASACAAPVEAAAATATVLRVVDGDTVDVLDDARGRLRVRVLGIDTPETKRPGYTQACWGREATEFAISILLNRRVALIADASQDAHDRYGRTYLH
;
A
#
# COMPACT_ATOMS: atom_id res chain seq x y z
N MET A 1 -38.85 51.17 -26.07
CA MET A 1 -38.85 49.97 -25.21
C MET A 1 -37.54 49.24 -25.47
N ALA A 2 -36.56 49.37 -24.59
CA ALA A 2 -35.29 48.65 -24.70
C ALA A 2 -35.38 47.41 -23.82
N LEU A 3 -35.31 46.23 -24.45
CA LEU A 3 -35.36 44.93 -23.78
C LEU A 3 -33.92 44.52 -23.42
N THR A 4 -33.55 44.64 -22.16
CA THR A 4 -32.25 44.17 -21.65
C THR A 4 -32.30 42.65 -21.44
N LEU A 5 -31.41 41.94 -22.13
CA LEU A 5 -31.21 40.50 -21.96
C LEU A 5 -30.31 40.26 -20.75
N VAL A 6 -30.81 39.58 -19.71
CA VAL A 6 -30.02 39.16 -18.56
C VAL A 6 -29.40 37.80 -18.88
N ALA A 7 -28.07 37.73 -18.91
CA ALA A 7 -27.34 36.47 -19.05
C ALA A 7 -27.41 35.68 -17.72
N ALA A 8 -28.02 34.50 -17.75
CA ALA A 8 -27.99 33.57 -16.64
C ALA A 8 -26.63 32.85 -16.63
N VAL A 9 -25.79 33.16 -15.63
CA VAL A 9 -24.59 32.37 -15.33
C VAL A 9 -25.06 31.06 -14.71
N ALA A 10 -24.94 29.96 -15.44
CA ALA A 10 -25.13 28.62 -14.90
C ALA A 10 -23.99 28.32 -13.92
N ALA A 11 -24.30 28.27 -12.62
CA ALA A 11 -23.37 27.80 -11.61
C ALA A 11 -23.16 26.29 -11.79
N ALA A 12 -21.93 25.88 -12.07
CA ALA A 12 -21.54 24.47 -12.09
C ALA A 12 -21.60 23.90 -10.66
N PRO A 13 -22.06 22.64 -10.46
CA PRO A 13 -22.01 22.03 -9.15
C PRO A 13 -20.56 21.66 -8.82
N ALA A 14 -19.91 22.47 -7.99
CA ALA A 14 -18.67 22.10 -7.32
C ALA A 14 -19.03 21.22 -6.11
N SER A 15 -19.17 19.91 -6.33
CA SER A 15 -19.09 18.93 -5.23
C SER A 15 -18.79 17.54 -5.76
N ALA A 16 -17.51 17.29 -6.06
CA ALA A 16 -16.99 15.93 -6.06
C ALA A 16 -16.56 15.60 -4.62
N CYS A 17 -17.54 15.36 -3.75
CA CYS A 17 -17.27 14.75 -2.46
C CYS A 17 -16.78 13.31 -2.75
N ALA A 18 -15.61 12.97 -2.22
CA ALA A 18 -14.91 11.72 -2.51
C ALA A 18 -15.85 10.51 -2.45
N ALA A 19 -15.90 9.73 -3.54
CA ALA A 19 -16.57 8.44 -3.54
C ALA A 19 -15.93 7.55 -2.46
N PRO A 20 -16.71 6.75 -1.72
CA PRO A 20 -16.15 5.79 -0.79
C PRO A 20 -15.21 4.87 -1.57
N VAL A 21 -13.93 4.87 -1.20
CA VAL A 21 -12.96 3.91 -1.74
C VAL A 21 -13.42 2.56 -1.21
N GLU A 22 -13.97 1.72 -2.08
CA GLU A 22 -14.41 0.39 -1.69
C GLU A 22 -13.22 -0.35 -1.11
N ALA A 23 -13.30 -0.72 0.16
CA ALA A 23 -12.21 -1.38 0.84
C ALA A 23 -11.90 -2.67 0.09
N ALA A 24 -10.70 -2.78 -0.47
CA ALA A 24 -10.28 -3.96 -1.20
C ALA A 24 -10.46 -5.20 -0.31
N ALA A 25 -10.95 -6.29 -0.89
CA ALA A 25 -11.16 -7.52 -0.16
C ALA A 25 -9.82 -8.04 0.38
N ALA A 26 -9.83 -8.49 1.64
CA ALA A 26 -8.65 -9.12 2.24
C ALA A 26 -8.49 -10.55 1.71
N THR A 27 -7.55 -10.76 0.79
CA THR A 27 -7.32 -12.03 0.09
C THR A 27 -6.06 -12.78 0.51
N ALA A 28 -5.24 -12.19 1.40
CA ALA A 28 -3.95 -12.77 1.76
C ALA A 28 -3.76 -12.89 3.26
N THR A 29 -3.11 -13.96 3.72
CA THR A 29 -2.68 -14.11 5.11
C THR A 29 -1.18 -13.88 5.23
N VAL A 30 -0.77 -13.02 6.14
CA VAL A 30 0.65 -12.77 6.43
C VAL A 30 1.22 -13.93 7.22
N LEU A 31 2.17 -14.64 6.61
CA LEU A 31 2.83 -15.80 7.19
C LEU A 31 4.10 -15.42 7.95
N ARG A 32 4.79 -14.36 7.52
CA ARG A 32 6.07 -13.95 8.10
C ARG A 32 6.35 -12.48 7.82
N VAL A 33 6.92 -11.79 8.79
CA VAL A 33 7.51 -10.46 8.61
C VAL A 33 9.01 -10.63 8.43
N VAL A 34 9.53 -10.17 7.29
CA VAL A 34 10.96 -10.22 6.98
C VAL A 34 11.65 -9.01 7.61
N ASP A 35 11.14 -7.83 7.31
CA ASP A 35 11.52 -6.52 7.83
C ASP A 35 10.26 -5.64 7.92
N GLY A 36 10.37 -4.42 8.43
CA GLY A 36 9.21 -3.55 8.65
C GLY A 36 8.44 -3.15 7.38
N ASP A 37 9.01 -3.31 6.19
CA ASP A 37 8.38 -3.06 4.88
C ASP A 37 8.19 -4.32 4.01
N THR A 38 8.67 -5.49 4.45
CA THR A 38 8.73 -6.69 3.62
C THR A 38 8.09 -7.87 4.34
N VAL A 39 7.09 -8.50 3.73
CA VAL A 39 6.32 -9.60 4.31
C VAL A 39 6.19 -10.79 3.35
N ASP A 40 6.10 -11.99 3.90
CA ASP A 40 5.64 -13.16 3.15
C ASP A 40 4.16 -13.40 3.42
N VAL A 41 3.40 -13.61 2.35
CA VAL A 41 1.96 -13.83 2.41
C VAL A 41 1.57 -15.09 1.65
N LEU A 42 0.41 -15.64 2.00
CA LEU A 42 -0.32 -16.60 1.19
C LEU A 42 -1.59 -15.91 0.68
N ASP A 43 -1.60 -15.56 -0.60
CA ASP A 43 -2.75 -14.99 -1.30
C ASP A 43 -3.62 -16.11 -1.87
N ASP A 44 -4.94 -15.97 -1.77
CA ASP A 44 -5.90 -17.00 -2.20
C ASP A 44 -5.77 -17.31 -3.71
N ALA A 45 -5.43 -16.32 -4.54
CA ALA A 45 -5.35 -16.46 -5.99
C ALA A 45 -3.93 -16.69 -6.50
N ARG A 46 -2.94 -15.98 -5.94
CA ARG A 46 -1.55 -15.99 -6.42
C ARG A 46 -0.66 -16.97 -5.65
N GLY A 47 -1.13 -17.53 -4.54
CA GLY A 47 -0.34 -18.40 -3.69
C GLY A 47 0.69 -17.62 -2.86
N ARG A 48 1.88 -18.22 -2.64
CA ARG A 48 2.90 -17.62 -1.76
C ARG A 48 3.64 -16.50 -2.47
N LEU A 49 3.71 -15.34 -1.85
CA LEU A 49 4.40 -14.16 -2.38
C LEU A 49 5.29 -13.54 -1.30
N ARG A 50 6.41 -12.93 -1.72
CA ARG A 50 7.12 -11.94 -0.93
C ARG A 50 6.73 -10.56 -1.42
N VAL A 51 6.12 -9.77 -0.54
CA VAL A 51 5.60 -8.44 -0.84
C VAL A 51 6.48 -7.39 -0.18
N ARG A 52 6.82 -6.35 -0.94
CA ARG A 52 7.39 -5.10 -0.41
C ARG A 52 6.31 -4.02 -0.46
N VAL A 53 6.04 -3.42 0.69
CA VAL A 53 5.01 -2.39 0.84
C VAL A 53 5.49 -1.12 0.15
N LEU A 54 4.73 -0.66 -0.84
CA LEU A 54 5.03 0.59 -1.54
C LEU A 54 4.92 1.80 -0.60
N GLY A 55 5.84 2.75 -0.74
CA GLY A 55 5.87 3.97 0.07
C GLY A 55 6.46 3.81 1.48
N ILE A 56 6.86 2.60 1.88
CA ILE A 56 7.55 2.34 3.15
C ILE A 56 8.95 1.80 2.85
N ASP A 57 9.98 2.46 3.40
CA ASP A 57 11.36 1.98 3.36
C ASP A 57 11.90 1.93 4.79
N THR A 58 12.18 0.72 5.27
CA THR A 58 12.64 0.51 6.65
C THR A 58 14.14 0.25 6.71
N PRO A 59 14.83 0.71 7.78
CA PRO A 59 16.24 0.41 7.95
C PRO A 59 16.46 -1.11 8.01
N GLU A 60 17.23 -1.62 7.07
CA GLU A 60 17.46 -3.06 6.88
C GLU A 60 18.07 -3.72 8.12
N THR A 61 17.44 -4.79 8.61
CA THR A 61 17.89 -5.46 9.84
C THR A 61 18.79 -6.67 9.61
N LYS A 62 18.83 -7.22 8.38
CA LYS A 62 19.45 -8.53 8.11
C LYS A 62 20.56 -8.50 7.06
N ARG A 63 21.06 -7.32 6.70
CA ARG A 63 22.15 -7.18 5.73
C ARG A 63 23.47 -7.72 6.28
N PRO A 64 24.09 -8.75 5.66
CA PRO A 64 25.38 -9.27 6.09
C PRO A 64 26.48 -8.19 6.02
N GLY A 65 27.30 -8.09 7.07
CA GLY A 65 28.44 -7.16 7.11
C GLY A 65 28.08 -5.72 7.51
N TYR A 66 26.85 -5.45 7.93
CA TYR A 66 26.42 -4.14 8.42
C TYR A 66 25.85 -4.26 9.83
N THR A 67 26.15 -3.26 10.67
CA THR A 67 25.46 -3.09 11.95
C THR A 67 24.01 -2.70 11.68
N GLN A 68 23.08 -3.26 12.44
CA GLN A 68 21.68 -2.89 12.35
C GLN A 68 21.52 -1.37 12.51
N ALA A 69 20.83 -0.76 11.55
CA ALA A 69 20.56 0.67 11.59
C ALA A 69 19.54 1.00 12.68
N CYS A 70 19.62 2.23 13.23
CA CYS A 70 18.70 2.70 14.27
C CYS A 70 17.25 2.47 13.85
N TRP A 71 16.42 2.01 14.78
CA TRP A 71 14.97 1.77 14.59
C TRP A 71 14.58 0.62 13.67
N GLY A 72 15.52 -0.12 13.08
CA GLY A 72 15.19 -1.25 12.21
C GLY A 72 14.48 -2.40 12.97
N ARG A 73 14.95 -2.70 14.18
CA ARG A 73 14.35 -3.73 15.04
C ARG A 73 12.93 -3.35 15.45
N GLU A 74 12.76 -2.11 15.89
CA GLU A 74 11.49 -1.55 16.33
C GLU A 74 10.47 -1.50 15.19
N ALA A 75 10.89 -1.13 13.98
CA ALA A 75 10.04 -1.17 12.79
C ALA A 75 9.57 -2.61 12.47
N THR A 76 10.47 -3.59 12.58
CA THR A 76 10.15 -5.00 12.37
C THR A 76 9.19 -5.53 13.45
N GLU A 77 9.42 -5.19 14.72
CA GLU A 77 8.54 -5.57 15.83
C GLU A 77 7.15 -4.95 15.69
N PHE A 78 7.09 -3.69 15.28
CA PHE A 78 5.83 -3.03 15.00
C PHE A 78 5.07 -3.76 13.90
N ALA A 79 5.70 -4.02 12.75
CA ALA A 79 5.09 -4.77 11.66
C ALA A 79 4.62 -6.18 12.10
N ILE A 80 5.40 -6.89 12.92
CA ILE A 80 4.97 -8.17 13.53
C ILE A 80 3.70 -7.99 14.35
N SER A 81 3.64 -6.95 15.19
CA SER A 81 2.50 -6.73 16.11
C SER A 81 1.18 -6.46 15.38
N ILE A 82 1.23 -5.84 14.20
CA ILE A 82 0.04 -5.44 13.44
C ILE A 82 -0.27 -6.36 12.26
N LEU A 83 0.71 -7.03 11.65
CA LEU A 83 0.50 -7.79 10.40
C LEU A 83 0.54 -9.30 10.60
N LEU A 84 1.35 -9.84 11.51
CA LEU A 84 1.56 -11.29 11.58
C LEU A 84 0.25 -12.05 11.84
N ASN A 85 -0.01 -13.11 11.05
CA ASN A 85 -1.23 -13.92 11.09
C ASN A 85 -2.53 -13.15 10.78
N ARG A 86 -2.45 -11.91 10.28
CA ARG A 86 -3.62 -11.14 9.86
C ARG A 86 -3.96 -11.42 8.40
N ARG A 87 -5.25 -11.25 8.09
CA ARG A 87 -5.75 -11.23 6.72
C ARG A 87 -5.68 -9.79 6.21
N VAL A 88 -5.05 -9.58 5.06
CA VAL A 88 -4.78 -8.27 4.48
C VAL A 88 -5.28 -8.22 3.04
N ALA A 89 -5.65 -7.02 2.60
CA ALA A 89 -5.86 -6.72 1.19
C ALA A 89 -4.51 -6.35 0.57
N LEU A 90 -4.29 -6.76 -0.67
CA LEU A 90 -3.09 -6.41 -1.42
C LEU A 90 -3.51 -5.60 -2.64
N ILE A 91 -3.03 -4.37 -2.75
CA ILE A 91 -3.45 -3.44 -3.81
C ILE A 91 -2.28 -3.19 -4.76
N ALA A 92 -2.45 -3.54 -6.03
CA ALA A 92 -1.47 -3.24 -7.07
C ALA A 92 -1.55 -1.77 -7.50
N ASP A 93 -0.39 -1.21 -7.83
CA ASP A 93 -0.27 0.15 -8.35
C ASP A 93 0.21 0.09 -9.80
N ALA A 94 -0.65 0.50 -10.74
CA ALA A 94 -0.34 0.45 -12.17
C ALA A 94 0.75 1.45 -12.60
N SER A 95 1.09 2.43 -11.74
CA SER A 95 2.18 3.37 -11.99
C SER A 95 3.56 2.81 -11.62
N GLN A 96 3.61 1.68 -10.91
CA GLN A 96 4.82 1.03 -10.46
C GLN A 96 5.05 -0.28 -11.20
N ASP A 97 6.30 -0.72 -11.24
CA ASP A 97 6.63 -2.06 -11.70
C ASP A 97 6.00 -3.10 -10.77
N ALA A 98 5.66 -4.29 -11.29
CA ALA A 98 5.09 -5.36 -10.49
C ALA A 98 6.11 -6.02 -9.56
N HIS A 99 7.38 -6.05 -9.97
CA HIS A 99 8.45 -6.76 -9.27
C HIS A 99 9.74 -5.96 -9.21
N ASP A 100 10.52 -6.21 -8.16
CA ASP A 100 11.88 -5.68 -8.07
C ASP A 100 12.94 -6.64 -8.63
N ARG A 101 14.19 -6.16 -8.68
CA ARG A 101 15.36 -6.94 -9.14
C ARG A 101 15.66 -8.20 -8.30
N TYR A 102 15.03 -8.36 -7.15
CA TYR A 102 15.18 -9.50 -6.24
C TYR A 102 13.96 -10.44 -6.27
N GLY A 103 12.98 -10.18 -7.15
CA GLY A 103 11.78 -10.99 -7.31
C GLY A 103 10.69 -10.74 -6.27
N ARG A 104 10.76 -9.66 -5.49
CA ARG A 104 9.68 -9.24 -4.57
C ARG A 104 8.58 -8.54 -5.35
N THR A 105 7.33 -8.73 -4.97
CA THR A 105 6.17 -8.06 -5.58
C THR A 105 5.89 -6.73 -4.88
N TYR A 106 5.67 -5.66 -5.65
CA TYR A 106 5.29 -4.35 -5.12
C TYR A 106 3.78 -4.23 -4.99
N LEU A 107 3.29 -4.08 -3.76
CA LEU A 107 1.88 -3.90 -3.46
C LEU A 107 1.76 -2.90 -2.30
N HIS A 108 0.61 -2.23 -2.19
CA HIS A 108 0.20 -1.52 -0.99
C HIS A 108 -0.51 -2.49 -0.03
#